data_AF-A0A1N7FYC9-F1
#
_entry.id   AF-A0A1N7FYC9-F1
#
_cell.length_a   1.000
_cell.length_b   1.000
_cell.length_c   1.000
_cell.angle_alpha   90.00
_cell.angle_beta   90.00
_cell.angle_gamma   90.00
#
_symmetry.space_group_name_H-M   'P 1'
#
loop_
_entity.id
_entity.type
_entity.pdbx_description
1 polymer ?
#
loop_
_entity_poly.entity_id
_entity_poly.type
_entity_poly.pdbx_seq_one_letter_code
_entity_poly.pdbx_strand_id
1 'polypeptide(L)'
;MRTRRTPTWIPATRLSATRLSDGSRQSLLLAVMLATVGTLHFVVPERFDETIPDEIPVDKRTATLASGVVEVGLAGGLLWPRTRRVSGLASVGLFIAVYPANLNMVRMYWHKPAVRAAMLARLPLQIPMIVAGWQVWKRAS
;
A
#
# COMPACT_ATOMS: atom_id res chain seq x y z
N MET A 1 -5.65 -56.73 10.71
CA MET A 1 -4.71 -55.62 10.42
C MET A 1 -5.08 -55.02 9.06
N ARG A 2 -5.66 -53.81 9.01
CA ARG A 2 -6.09 -53.14 7.77
C ARG A 2 -5.24 -51.89 7.58
N THR A 3 -4.26 -51.95 6.70
CA THR A 3 -3.41 -50.80 6.36
C THR A 3 -4.23 -49.84 5.49
N ARG A 4 -4.60 -48.68 6.05
CA ARG A 4 -5.23 -47.59 5.27
C ARG A 4 -4.14 -46.94 4.41
N ARG A 5 -4.17 -47.20 3.10
CA ARG A 5 -3.39 -46.41 2.12
C ARG A 5 -4.01 -45.02 2.01
N THR A 6 -3.22 -43.99 2.28
CA THR A 6 -3.61 -42.60 2.01
C THR A 6 -3.56 -42.35 0.50
N PRO A 7 -4.57 -41.69 -0.10
CA PRO A 7 -4.60 -41.43 -1.54
C PRO A 7 -3.64 -40.29 -1.94
N THR A 8 -2.73 -40.52 -2.90
CA THR A 8 -1.64 -39.61 -3.30
C THR A 8 -1.92 -38.79 -4.58
N TRP A 9 -3.17 -38.52 -4.93
CA TRP A 9 -3.53 -37.93 -6.24
C TRP A 9 -3.94 -36.45 -6.24
N ILE A 10 -3.49 -35.64 -5.29
CA ILE A 10 -3.63 -34.17 -5.41
C ILE A 10 -2.41 -33.63 -6.16
N PRO A 11 -2.56 -33.11 -7.40
CA PRO A 11 -1.42 -32.58 -8.14
C PRO A 11 -0.99 -31.24 -7.50
N ALA A 12 0.26 -31.17 -7.03
CA ALA A 12 0.87 -30.00 -6.41
C ALA A 12 0.93 -28.75 -7.32
N THR A 13 0.64 -28.90 -8.62
CA THR A 13 0.74 -27.85 -9.65
C THR A 13 -0.37 -26.79 -9.56
N ARG A 14 -1.55 -27.13 -9.04
CA ARG A 14 -2.71 -26.21 -9.01
C ARG A 14 -2.57 -25.10 -7.96
N LEU A 15 -1.77 -25.33 -6.91
CA LEU A 15 -1.52 -24.35 -5.84
C LEU A 15 -0.43 -23.33 -6.18
N SER A 16 0.38 -23.57 -7.22
CA SER A 16 1.50 -22.73 -7.62
C SER A 16 1.07 -21.67 -8.64
N ALA A 17 0.25 -22.05 -9.62
CA ALA A 17 -0.28 -21.13 -10.63
C ALA A 17 -1.16 -20.02 -10.03
N THR A 18 -2.02 -20.36 -9.06
CA THR A 18 -2.89 -19.41 -8.34
C THR A 18 -2.09 -18.44 -7.46
N ARG A 19 -0.97 -18.88 -6.87
CA ARG A 19 -0.12 -18.02 -6.04
C ARG A 19 0.66 -16.98 -6.83
N LEU A 20 1.14 -17.34 -8.02
CA LEU A 20 1.86 -16.44 -8.93
C LEU A 20 0.93 -15.41 -9.58
N SER A 21 -0.31 -15.80 -9.91
CA SER A 21 -1.33 -14.88 -10.43
C SER A 21 -1.80 -13.89 -9.37
N ASP A 22 -1.99 -14.34 -8.13
CA ASP A 22 -2.34 -13.46 -7.00
C ASP A 22 -1.28 -12.39 -6.72
N GLY A 23 0.00 -12.78 -6.69
CA GLY A 23 1.10 -11.83 -6.45
C GLY A 23 1.23 -10.77 -7.55
N SER A 24 1.02 -11.17 -8.81
CA SER A 24 1.04 -10.27 -9.96
C SER A 24 -0.16 -9.31 -9.96
N ARG A 25 -1.36 -9.81 -9.62
CA ARG A 25 -2.56 -8.99 -9.48
C ARG A 25 -2.44 -7.98 -8.34
N GLN A 26 -1.93 -8.40 -7.18
CA GLN A 26 -1.70 -7.51 -6.03
C GLN A 26 -0.69 -6.41 -6.37
N SER A 27 0.41 -6.77 -7.06
CA SER A 27 1.42 -5.81 -7.51
C SER A 27 0.81 -4.78 -8.46
N LEU A 28 -0.02 -5.22 -9.41
CA LEU A 28 -0.70 -4.32 -10.35
C LEU A 28 -1.68 -3.38 -9.63
N LEU A 29 -2.52 -3.91 -8.74
CA LEU A 29 -3.47 -3.08 -7.99
C LEU A 29 -2.76 -2.03 -7.14
N LEU A 30 -1.68 -2.44 -6.46
CA LEU A 30 -0.87 -1.54 -5.64
C LEU A 30 -0.16 -0.49 -6.49
N ALA A 31 0.38 -0.88 -7.66
CA ALA A 31 1.03 0.02 -8.59
C ALA A 31 0.05 1.07 -9.15
N VAL A 32 -1.14 0.65 -9.58
CA VAL A 32 -2.18 1.58 -10.08
C VAL A 32 -2.59 2.57 -8.99
N MET A 33 -2.80 2.09 -7.76
CA MET A 33 -3.15 2.94 -6.63
C MET A 33 -2.04 3.96 -6.34
N LEU A 34 -0.78 3.52 -6.21
CA LEU A 34 0.36 4.40 -5.93
C LEU A 34 0.62 5.39 -7.08
N ALA A 35 0.50 4.96 -8.33
CA ALA A 35 0.61 5.86 -9.47
C ALA A 35 -0.49 6.93 -9.44
N THR A 36 -1.72 6.55 -9.11
CA THR A 36 -2.86 7.47 -9.03
C THR A 36 -2.66 8.49 -7.91
N VAL A 37 -2.39 8.04 -6.68
CA VAL A 37 -2.19 8.93 -5.53
C VAL A 37 -0.94 9.78 -5.71
N GLY A 38 0.16 9.18 -6.17
CA GLY A 38 1.41 9.90 -6.42
C GLY A 38 1.26 10.97 -7.49
N THR A 39 0.46 10.74 -8.52
CA THR A 39 0.11 11.78 -9.50
C THR A 39 -0.72 12.89 -8.87
N LEU A 40 -1.67 12.57 -7.99
CA LEU A 40 -2.50 13.57 -7.31
C LEU A 40 -1.69 14.50 -6.40
N HIS A 41 -0.54 14.06 -5.87
CA HIS A 41 0.39 14.94 -5.16
C HIS A 41 0.95 16.07 -6.02
N PHE A 42 0.97 15.93 -7.36
CA PHE A 42 1.39 17.00 -8.28
C PHE A 42 0.22 17.79 -8.84
N VAL A 43 -0.96 17.17 -8.96
CA VAL A 43 -2.15 17.78 -9.57
C VAL A 43 -2.93 18.64 -8.58
N VAL A 44 -3.07 18.21 -7.33
CA VAL A 44 -3.78 18.93 -6.25
C VAL A 44 -2.98 18.94 -4.93
N PRO A 45 -1.71 19.39 -4.95
CA PRO A 45 -0.81 19.30 -3.79
C PRO A 45 -1.37 19.96 -2.52
N GLU A 46 -2.10 21.07 -2.65
CA GLU A 46 -2.65 21.83 -1.51
C GLU A 46 -3.51 20.95 -0.61
N ARG A 47 -4.27 20.01 -1.19
CA ARG A 47 -5.13 19.08 -0.42
C ARG A 47 -4.35 18.11 0.42
N PHE A 48 -3.12 17.79 0.02
CA PHE A 48 -2.25 16.89 0.76
C PHE A 48 -1.37 17.65 1.75
N ASP A 49 -0.93 18.86 1.40
CA ASP A 49 -0.20 19.77 2.30
C ASP A 49 -0.97 19.96 3.61
N GLU A 50 -2.28 20.19 3.52
CA GLU A 50 -3.18 20.35 4.68
C GLU A 50 -3.17 19.14 5.64
N THR A 51 -2.93 17.93 5.12
CA THR A 51 -2.93 16.70 5.93
C THR A 51 -1.66 16.55 6.77
N ILE A 52 -0.57 17.20 6.37
CA ILE A 52 0.71 17.09 7.04
C ILE A 52 0.64 17.81 8.41
N PRO A 53 0.93 17.12 9.52
CA PRO A 53 0.94 17.71 10.85
C PRO A 53 1.97 18.85 10.95
N ASP A 54 1.64 19.91 11.70
CA ASP A 54 2.53 21.05 11.93
C ASP A 54 3.77 20.66 12.76
N GLU A 55 3.71 19.52 13.46
CA GLU A 55 4.80 19.01 14.29
C GLU A 55 5.95 18.41 13.47
N ILE A 56 5.78 18.19 12.16
CA ILE A 56 6.85 17.68 11.29
C ILE A 56 7.68 18.87 10.79
N PRO A 57 9.00 18.94 11.08
CA PRO A 57 9.86 20.08 10.73
C PRO A 57 10.31 19.99 9.27
N VAL A 58 9.35 19.93 8.35
CA VAL A 58 9.58 19.92 6.90
C VAL A 58 8.56 20.84 6.25
N ASP A 59 8.98 21.52 5.18
CA ASP A 59 8.03 22.24 4.34
C ASP A 59 6.97 21.28 3.77
N LYS A 60 5.69 21.61 3.96
CA LYS A 60 4.57 20.74 3.63
C LYS A 60 4.51 20.45 2.13
N ARG A 61 4.71 21.48 1.30
CA ARG A 61 4.74 21.34 -0.16
C ARG A 61 5.86 20.41 -0.61
N THR A 62 7.04 20.58 -0.03
CA THR A 62 8.20 19.73 -0.31
C THR A 62 7.93 18.27 0.06
N ALA A 63 7.36 18.03 1.24
CA ALA A 63 7.00 16.68 1.68
C ALA A 63 5.94 16.03 0.78
N THR A 64 4.90 16.77 0.38
CA THR A 64 3.88 16.29 -0.57
C THR A 64 4.49 15.88 -1.91
N LEU A 65 5.29 16.76 -2.52
CA LEU A 65 5.90 16.49 -3.83
C LEU A 65 6.93 15.34 -3.74
N ALA A 66 7.73 15.30 -2.68
CA ALA A 66 8.67 14.20 -2.43
C ALA A 66 7.94 12.86 -2.28
N SER A 67 6.84 12.83 -1.54
CA SER A 67 5.98 11.65 -1.43
C SER A 67 5.44 11.22 -2.80
N GLY A 68 4.98 12.18 -3.63
CA GLY A 68 4.54 11.92 -5.00
C GLY A 68 5.60 11.25 -5.86
N VAL A 69 6.86 11.72 -5.80
CA VAL A 69 7.98 11.10 -6.53
C VAL A 69 8.20 9.66 -6.05
N VAL A 70 8.20 9.45 -4.73
CA VAL A 70 8.38 8.12 -4.13
C VAL A 70 7.26 7.18 -4.57
N GLU A 71 6.00 7.61 -4.51
CA GLU A 71 4.84 6.81 -4.89
C GLU A 71 4.86 6.39 -6.36
N VAL A 72 5.12 7.33 -7.27
CA VAL A 72 5.23 7.04 -8.71
C VAL A 72 6.42 6.12 -8.99
N GLY A 73 7.56 6.34 -8.32
CA GLY A 73 8.73 5.47 -8.42
C GLY A 73 8.43 4.04 -7.94
N LEU A 74 7.73 3.89 -6.81
CA LEU A 74 7.30 2.60 -6.30
C LEU A 74 6.30 1.92 -7.22
N ALA A 75 5.38 2.67 -7.84
CA ALA A 75 4.46 2.13 -8.83
C ALA A 75 5.21 1.51 -10.02
N GLY A 76 6.18 2.23 -10.59
CA GLY A 76 7.04 1.68 -11.65
C GLY A 76 7.83 0.45 -11.18
N GLY A 77 8.40 0.52 -9.97
CA GLY A 77 9.17 -0.57 -9.38
C GLY A 77 8.36 -1.84 -9.10
N LEU A 78 7.07 -1.73 -8.77
CA LEU A 78 6.15 -2.86 -8.58
C LEU A 78 5.82 -3.58 -9.89
N LEU A 79 5.78 -2.84 -11.01
CA LEU A 79 5.51 -3.42 -12.33
C LEU A 79 6.71 -4.21 -12.85
N TRP A 80 7.93 -3.76 -12.54
CA TRP A 80 9.15 -4.40 -13.02
C TRP A 80 9.59 -5.59 -12.14
N PRO A 81 9.71 -6.83 -12.69
CA PRO A 81 9.96 -8.03 -11.89
C PRO A 81 11.20 -7.95 -10.98
N ARG A 82 12.30 -7.33 -11.46
CA ARG A 82 13.57 -7.26 -10.70
C ARG A 82 13.50 -6.35 -9.47
N THR A 83 12.62 -5.35 -9.46
CA THR A 83 12.51 -4.38 -8.36
C THR A 83 11.29 -4.62 -7.50
N ARG A 84 10.30 -5.39 -7.99
CA ARG A 84 9.01 -5.64 -7.36
C ARG A 84 9.12 -6.02 -5.89
N ARG A 85 10.09 -6.87 -5.55
CA ARG A 85 10.32 -7.29 -4.16
C ARG A 85 10.64 -6.11 -3.26
N VAL A 86 11.64 -5.32 -3.63
CA VAL A 86 12.08 -4.15 -2.86
C VAL A 86 10.98 -3.09 -2.84
N SER A 87 10.31 -2.85 -3.97
CA SER A 87 9.21 -1.90 -4.06
C SER A 87 8.03 -2.30 -3.17
N GLY A 88 7.67 -3.58 -3.08
CA GLY A 88 6.63 -4.05 -2.16
C GLY A 88 6.95 -3.75 -0.69
N LEU A 89 8.21 -3.95 -0.28
CA LEU A 89 8.64 -3.62 1.08
C LEU A 89 8.72 -2.11 1.32
N ALA A 90 9.21 -1.35 0.34
CA ALA A 90 9.29 0.10 0.43
C ALA A 90 7.89 0.75 0.47
N SER A 91 6.89 0.18 -0.23
CA SER A 91 5.49 0.59 -0.09
C SER A 91 4.96 0.39 1.34
N VAL A 92 5.35 -0.68 2.04
CA VAL A 92 5.02 -0.85 3.46
C VAL A 92 5.59 0.29 4.29
N GLY A 93 6.88 0.60 4.10
CA GLY A 93 7.54 1.72 4.77
C GLY A 93 6.84 3.06 4.50
N LEU A 94 6.48 3.32 3.24
CA LEU A 94 5.72 4.50 2.86
C LEU A 94 4.37 4.57 3.59
N PHE A 95 3.60 3.48 3.60
CA PHE A 95 2.30 3.46 4.28
C PHE A 95 2.44 3.73 5.78
N ILE A 96 3.50 3.22 6.42
CA ILE A 96 3.76 3.56 7.82
C ILE A 96 4.10 5.04 7.96
N ALA A 97 4.94 5.58 7.08
CA ALA A 97 5.39 6.97 7.12
C ALA A 97 4.25 7.99 6.94
N VAL A 98 3.21 7.67 6.14
CA VAL A 98 2.05 8.56 5.93
C VAL A 98 0.95 8.40 7.00
N TYR A 99 1.08 7.43 7.92
CA TYR A 99 0.09 7.22 8.99
C TYR A 99 -0.16 8.46 9.88
N PRO A 100 0.86 9.24 10.27
CA PRO A 100 0.65 10.50 11.02
C PRO A 100 -0.25 11.50 10.30
N ALA A 101 -0.16 11.60 8.96
CA ALA A 101 -1.04 12.48 8.18
C ALA A 101 -2.50 12.02 8.27
N ASN A 102 -2.76 10.71 8.18
CA ASN A 102 -4.12 10.16 8.35
C ASN A 102 -4.67 10.40 9.77
N LEU A 103 -3.84 10.33 10.81
CA LEU A 103 -4.24 10.70 12.17
C LEU A 103 -4.56 12.20 12.27
N ASN A 104 -3.75 13.06 11.65
CA ASN A 104 -3.98 14.49 11.65
C ASN A 104 -5.29 14.88 10.95
N MET A 105 -5.68 14.17 9.88
CA MET A 105 -7.01 14.35 9.28
C MET A 105 -8.15 14.06 10.27
N VAL A 106 -8.04 13.01 11.10
CA VAL A 106 -9.04 12.73 12.15
C VAL A 106 -9.14 13.89 13.13
N ARG A 107 -8.00 14.44 13.55
CA ARG A 107 -7.92 15.62 14.43
C ARG A 107 -8.57 16.85 13.79
N MET A 108 -8.24 17.15 12.54
CA MET A 108 -8.78 18.29 11.78
C MET A 108 -10.31 18.23 11.66
N TYR A 109 -10.85 17.06 11.36
CA TYR A 109 -12.28 16.87 11.11
C TYR A 109 -13.08 16.43 12.35
N TRP A 110 -12.50 16.51 13.55
CA TRP A 110 -13.12 15.98 14.78
C TRP A 110 -14.53 16.52 15.06
N HIS A 111 -14.76 17.79 14.69
CA HIS A 111 -16.01 18.51 14.88
C HIS A 111 -17.07 18.24 13.79
N LYS A 112 -16.74 17.48 12.73
CA LYS A 112 -17.65 17.12 11.63
C LYS A 112 -17.94 15.62 11.67
N PRO A 113 -19.05 15.16 12.30
CA PRO A 113 -19.23 13.74 12.65
C PRO A 113 -19.20 12.79 11.45
N ALA A 114 -19.82 13.15 10.33
CA ALA A 114 -19.82 12.34 9.12
C ALA A 114 -18.40 12.21 8.51
N VAL A 115 -17.65 13.32 8.44
CA VAL A 115 -16.29 13.33 7.89
C VAL A 115 -15.32 12.63 8.85
N ARG A 116 -15.46 12.84 10.16
CA ARG A 116 -14.69 12.14 11.20
C ARG A 116 -14.87 10.63 11.08
N ALA A 117 -16.09 10.14 10.89
CA ALA A 117 -16.35 8.71 10.71
C ALA A 117 -15.60 8.17 9.48
N ALA A 118 -15.62 8.91 8.36
CA ALA A 118 -14.84 8.55 7.18
C ALA A 118 -13.33 8.54 7.45
N MET A 119 -12.80 9.54 8.16
CA MET A 119 -11.36 9.59 8.49
C MET A 119 -10.95 8.48 9.46
N LEU A 120 -11.78 8.16 10.45
CA LEU A 120 -11.55 7.02 11.36
C LEU A 120 -11.56 5.69 10.61
N ALA A 121 -12.44 5.53 9.61
CA ALA A 121 -12.48 4.32 8.78
C ALA A 121 -11.22 4.15 7.91
N ARG A 122 -10.52 5.23 7.57
CA ARG A 122 -9.25 5.17 6.80
C ARG A 122 -8.12 4.51 7.59
N LEU A 123 -8.09 4.68 8.92
CA LEU A 123 -7.02 4.15 9.76
C LEU A 123 -6.91 2.61 9.68
N PRO A 124 -7.98 1.82 9.93
CA PRO A 124 -7.91 0.36 9.78
C PRO A 124 -7.82 -0.07 8.31
N LEU A 125 -8.33 0.72 7.36
CA LEU A 125 -8.23 0.42 5.93
C LEU A 125 -6.78 0.41 5.41
N GLN A 126 -5.86 1.05 6.13
CA GLN A 126 -4.44 1.04 5.82
C GLN A 126 -3.77 -0.32 6.07
N ILE A 127 -4.36 -1.16 6.94
CA ILE A 127 -3.84 -2.50 7.25
C ILE A 127 -3.84 -3.40 5.99
N PRO A 128 -4.95 -3.52 5.22
CA PRO A 128 -4.94 -4.20 3.93
C PRO A 128 -3.82 -3.76 2.97
N MET A 129 -3.50 -2.46 2.92
CA MET A 129 -2.46 -1.92 2.02
C MET A 129 -1.06 -2.35 2.46
N ILE A 130 -0.79 -2.28 3.76
CA ILE A 130 0.47 -2.78 4.36
C ILE A 130 0.61 -4.28 4.10
N VAL A 131 -0.47 -5.04 4.34
CA VAL A 131 -0.49 -6.49 4.08
C VAL A 131 -0.25 -6.78 2.59
N ALA A 132 -0.83 -6.00 1.68
CA ALA A 132 -0.62 -6.17 0.24
C ALA A 132 0.86 -5.95 -0.13
N GLY A 133 1.49 -4.87 0.32
CA GLY A 133 2.92 -4.61 0.08
C GLY A 133 3.81 -5.73 0.64
N TRP A 134 3.53 -6.19 1.86
CA TRP A 134 4.23 -7.32 2.47
C TRP A 134 4.07 -8.63 1.69
N GLN A 135 2.87 -8.91 1.19
CA GLN A 135 2.61 -10.09 0.37
C GLN A 135 3.35 -10.03 -0.96
N VAL A 136 3.42 -8.85 -1.60
CA VAL A 136 4.23 -8.65 -2.81
C VAL A 136 5.71 -8.93 -2.51
N TRP A 137 6.25 -8.39 -1.41
CA TRP A 137 7.62 -8.66 -1.00
C TRP A 137 7.91 -10.16 -0.76
N LYS A 138 7.00 -10.89 -0.11
CA LYS A 138 7.18 -12.34 0.13
C LYS A 138 7.06 -13.20 -1.12
N ARG A 139 6.28 -12.78 -2.11
CA ARG A 139 5.96 -13.57 -3.31
C ARG A 139 6.85 -13.24 -4.51
N ALA A 140 7.47 -12.07 -4.52
CA ALA A 140 8.42 -11.70 -5.55
C ALA A 140 9.71 -12.53 -5.42
N SER A 141 10.08 -13.20 -6.52
CA SER A 141 11.29 -14.02 -6.65
C SER A 141 12.51 -13.15 -6.92
#